data_AF-A0AAV7JYV9-F1
#
_entry.id   AF-A0AAV7JYV9-F1
#
_cell.length_a   1.000
_cell.length_b   1.000
_cell.length_c   1.000
_cell.angle_alpha   90.00
_cell.angle_beta   90.00
_cell.angle_gamma   90.00
#
_symmetry.space_group_name_H-M   'P 1'
#
loop_
_entity.id
_entity.type
_entity.pdbx_description
1 polymer ?
#
loop_
_entity_poly.entity_id
_entity_poly.type
_entity_poly.pdbx_seq_one_letter_code
_entity_poly.pdbx_strand_id
1 'polypeptide(L)'
;MSTLPLPPAQDFPLQFQIADGLDGSGSHTVYNQSNTNTDTKSFILFCFRAVKIISNSGRELWKNNTPNSPFAQRPIFLLAAKENEANIKRFMDDLINTDTDLMRSEGFTLGPDQHITDAIQLFGELEDSHSFFSLPSNQRCNITHEPTSTINILPASPLHSYTGIFRWFNLLIYHLNCGKRTWSPTSLAIKISMIFVRNLIEEKTGMRIDQPNASGGTSSTGSVARRAFSCDSKYIECVLSVVETEHKETLSKLHTHLSAILRIINSDRIINTEVFGDL
;
A
#
# COMPACT_ATOMS: atom_id res chain seq x y z
N MET A 1 -25.78 35.75 9.01
CA MET A 1 -25.31 34.73 8.06
C MET A 1 -24.73 35.46 6.86
N SER A 2 -23.39 35.53 6.73
CA SER A 2 -22.77 36.15 5.55
C SER A 2 -22.87 35.19 4.38
N THR A 3 -23.61 35.56 3.35
CA THR A 3 -23.63 34.84 2.08
C THR A 3 -22.26 35.01 1.43
N LEU A 4 -21.50 33.91 1.33
CA LEU A 4 -20.30 33.89 0.50
C LEU A 4 -20.71 34.28 -0.94
N PRO A 5 -20.00 35.22 -1.61
CA PRO A 5 -20.33 35.60 -2.96
C PRO A 5 -20.21 34.39 -3.88
N LEU A 6 -21.23 34.16 -4.71
CA LEU A 6 -21.19 33.15 -5.76
C LEU A 6 -20.00 33.47 -6.69
N PRO A 7 -19.20 32.45 -7.09
CA PRO A 7 -18.12 32.66 -8.04
C PRO A 7 -18.68 33.21 -9.36
N PRO A 8 -17.97 34.13 -10.03
CA PRO A 8 -18.40 34.66 -11.31
C PRO A 8 -18.59 33.52 -12.33
N ALA A 9 -19.59 33.64 -13.20
CA ALA A 9 -19.98 32.60 -14.18
C ALA A 9 -18.85 32.16 -15.14
N GLN A 10 -17.71 32.86 -15.17
CA GLN A 10 -16.53 32.55 -15.99
C GLN A 10 -15.70 31.36 -15.49
N ASP A 11 -15.91 30.86 -14.27
CA ASP A 11 -15.06 29.80 -13.70
C ASP A 11 -15.49 28.37 -14.09
N PHE A 12 -16.55 28.20 -14.87
CA PHE A 12 -17.01 26.89 -15.38
C PHE A 12 -16.44 26.55 -16.77
N PRO A 13 -16.25 25.26 -17.09
CA PRO A 13 -16.47 24.09 -16.23
C PRO A 13 -15.44 23.95 -15.11
N LEU A 14 -15.82 23.31 -14.01
CA LEU A 14 -14.91 22.97 -12.92
C LEU A 14 -14.24 21.63 -13.20
N GLN A 15 -12.97 21.51 -12.85
CA GLN A 15 -12.26 20.23 -12.85
C GLN A 15 -12.29 19.64 -11.45
N PHE A 16 -12.82 18.43 -11.32
CA PHE A 16 -12.86 17.69 -10.07
C PHE A 16 -11.82 16.57 -10.11
N GLN A 17 -10.73 16.76 -9.36
CA GLN A 17 -9.72 15.71 -9.25
C GLN A 17 -10.09 14.75 -8.13
N ILE A 18 -10.15 13.47 -8.48
CA ILE A 18 -10.33 12.37 -7.55
C ILE A 18 -9.08 11.50 -7.51
N ALA A 19 -8.95 10.72 -6.44
CA ALA A 19 -8.08 9.55 -6.39
C ALA A 19 -8.95 8.37 -6.02
N ASP A 20 -8.73 7.23 -6.64
CA ASP A 20 -9.51 6.01 -6.44
C ASP A 20 -8.61 4.80 -6.18
N GLY A 21 -9.25 3.71 -5.73
CA GLY A 21 -8.54 2.49 -5.42
C GLY A 21 -9.48 1.37 -4.97
N LEU A 22 -8.98 0.15 -5.10
CA LEU A 22 -9.64 -1.06 -4.61
C LEU A 22 -8.79 -1.73 -3.54
N ASP A 23 -9.44 -2.31 -2.55
CA ASP A 23 -8.78 -3.15 -1.54
C ASP A 23 -9.67 -4.34 -1.16
N GLY A 24 -9.04 -5.48 -0.91
CA GLY A 24 -9.68 -6.71 -0.46
C GLY A 24 -9.57 -6.87 1.05
N SER A 25 -10.68 -7.24 1.68
CA SER A 25 -10.73 -7.59 3.09
C SER A 25 -11.22 -9.02 3.25
N GLY A 26 -10.43 -9.84 3.95
CA GLY A 26 -10.71 -11.25 4.20
C GLY A 26 -11.15 -11.54 5.64
N SER A 27 -11.52 -12.79 5.88
CA SER A 27 -11.81 -13.33 7.21
C SER A 27 -12.97 -12.65 7.96
N HIS A 28 -13.97 -12.23 7.21
CA HIS A 28 -15.23 -11.76 7.75
C HIS A 28 -16.04 -12.93 8.33
N THR A 29 -16.80 -12.64 9.39
CA THR A 29 -17.74 -13.60 9.97
C THR A 29 -18.86 -13.87 8.96
N VAL A 30 -19.04 -15.15 8.61
CA VAL A 30 -20.14 -15.57 7.75
C VAL A 30 -21.45 -15.36 8.49
N TYR A 31 -22.34 -14.58 7.89
CA TYR A 31 -23.68 -14.40 8.45
C TYR A 31 -24.49 -15.67 8.22
N ASN A 32 -25.23 -16.13 9.24
CA ASN A 32 -26.11 -17.30 9.12
C ASN A 32 -27.31 -16.95 8.22
N GLN A 33 -27.13 -17.07 6.91
CA GLN A 33 -28.19 -16.95 5.91
C GLN A 33 -28.63 -18.35 5.47
N SER A 34 -29.93 -18.48 5.18
CA SER A 34 -30.54 -19.73 4.71
C SER A 34 -30.07 -20.15 3.30
N ASN A 35 -29.45 -19.23 2.55
CA ASN A 35 -28.89 -19.48 1.22
C ASN A 35 -27.36 -19.41 1.26
N THR A 36 -26.69 -20.53 0.99
CA THR A 36 -25.23 -20.71 1.12
C THR A 36 -24.41 -20.32 -0.11
N ASN A 37 -25.00 -19.64 -1.09
CA ASN A 37 -24.37 -19.47 -2.41
C ASN A 37 -23.46 -18.24 -2.53
N THR A 38 -23.28 -17.43 -1.48
CA THR A 38 -22.42 -16.23 -1.52
C THR A 38 -21.32 -16.34 -0.47
N ASP A 39 -20.05 -16.26 -0.92
CA ASP A 39 -18.91 -16.23 -0.02
C ASP A 39 -18.82 -14.85 0.65
N THR A 40 -19.31 -14.77 1.88
CA THR A 40 -19.24 -13.56 2.72
C THR A 40 -18.00 -13.53 3.60
N LYS A 41 -17.03 -14.45 3.40
CA LYS A 41 -15.76 -14.42 4.13
C LYS A 41 -14.82 -13.34 3.62
N SER A 42 -15.03 -12.87 2.39
CA SER A 42 -14.17 -11.90 1.74
C SER A 42 -15.00 -10.85 1.02
N PHE A 43 -14.54 -9.61 1.08
CA PHE A 43 -15.12 -8.49 0.37
C PHE A 43 -14.05 -7.75 -0.41
N ILE A 44 -14.42 -7.21 -1.56
CA ILE A 44 -13.64 -6.23 -2.32
C ILE A 44 -14.41 -4.90 -2.25
N LEU A 45 -13.72 -3.83 -1.87
CA LEU A 45 -14.28 -2.49 -1.77
C LEU A 45 -13.57 -1.57 -2.74
N PHE A 46 -14.32 -0.89 -3.61
CA PHE A 46 -13.81 0.21 -4.42
C PHE A 46 -14.28 1.53 -3.85
N CYS A 47 -13.32 2.41 -3.59
CA CYS A 47 -13.55 3.75 -3.08
C CYS A 47 -12.91 4.79 -3.98
N PHE A 48 -13.48 5.98 -3.96
CA PHE A 48 -12.80 7.18 -4.40
C PHE A 48 -12.77 8.22 -3.29
N ARG A 49 -11.93 9.23 -3.48
CA ARG A 49 -11.88 10.41 -2.64
C ARG A 49 -11.71 11.65 -3.50
N ALA A 50 -12.33 12.73 -3.08
CA ALA A 50 -12.08 14.05 -3.62
C ALA A 50 -10.68 14.54 -3.20
N VAL A 51 -9.88 15.00 -4.15
CA VAL A 51 -8.53 15.54 -3.90
C VAL A 51 -8.57 17.07 -3.98
N LYS A 52 -9.03 17.63 -5.10
CA LYS A 52 -9.13 19.08 -5.30
C LYS A 52 -10.20 19.43 -6.33
N ILE A 53 -10.70 20.66 -6.23
CA ILE A 53 -11.55 21.30 -7.25
C ILE A 53 -10.75 22.46 -7.83
N ILE A 54 -10.63 22.48 -9.15
CA ILE A 54 -9.92 23.50 -9.90
C ILE A 54 -10.92 24.21 -10.81
N SER A 55 -10.83 25.53 -10.88
CA SER A 55 -11.57 26.32 -11.87
C SER A 55 -11.04 26.12 -13.29
N ASN A 56 -11.81 26.54 -14.29
CA ASN A 56 -11.36 26.55 -15.68
C ASN A 56 -10.07 27.38 -15.91
N SER A 57 -9.81 28.39 -15.07
CA SER A 57 -8.60 29.21 -15.13
C SER A 57 -7.36 28.56 -14.48
N GLY A 58 -7.49 27.33 -13.97
CA GLY A 58 -6.40 26.61 -13.28
C GLY A 58 -6.24 26.99 -11.80
N ARG A 59 -7.06 27.90 -11.27
CA ARG A 59 -7.05 28.25 -9.85
C ARG A 59 -7.69 27.15 -9.00
N GLU A 60 -6.98 26.72 -7.94
CA GLU A 60 -7.51 25.81 -6.91
C GLU A 60 -8.61 26.51 -6.12
N LEU A 61 -9.82 25.95 -6.14
CA LEU A 61 -10.98 26.46 -5.41
C LEU A 61 -11.16 25.76 -4.07
N TRP A 62 -10.78 24.48 -4.02
CA TRP A 62 -10.87 23.66 -2.82
C TRP A 62 -9.85 22.52 -2.88
N LYS A 63 -9.32 22.15 -1.72
CA LYS A 63 -8.42 21.01 -1.56
C LYS A 63 -8.78 20.23 -0.29
N ASN A 64 -8.71 18.91 -0.40
CA ASN A 64 -8.88 18.03 0.73
C ASN A 64 -7.64 18.07 1.63
N ASN A 65 -7.79 18.55 2.86
CA ASN A 65 -6.69 18.63 3.82
C ASN A 65 -6.35 17.27 4.46
N THR A 66 -7.25 16.27 4.35
CA THR A 66 -7.07 14.94 4.94
C THR A 66 -7.47 13.84 3.95
N PRO A 67 -6.81 13.73 2.79
CA PRO A 67 -7.23 12.80 1.73
C PRO A 67 -7.07 11.33 2.13
N ASN A 68 -6.20 11.02 3.10
CA ASN A 68 -6.01 9.66 3.62
C ASN A 68 -6.94 9.33 4.81
N SER A 69 -7.82 10.24 5.21
CA SER A 69 -8.80 9.97 6.27
C SER A 69 -9.88 9.00 5.77
N PRO A 70 -10.31 8.02 6.59
CA PRO A 70 -11.47 7.19 6.27
C PRO A 70 -12.74 8.01 5.98
N PHE A 71 -12.88 9.19 6.59
CA PHE A 71 -14.02 10.09 6.35
C PHE A 71 -13.99 10.78 4.98
N ALA A 72 -12.84 10.79 4.29
CA ALA A 72 -12.70 11.31 2.94
C ALA A 72 -13.01 10.26 1.86
N GLN A 73 -13.00 8.97 2.24
CA GLN A 73 -13.28 7.86 1.33
C GLN A 73 -14.79 7.77 1.06
N ARG A 74 -15.14 7.52 -0.19
CA ARG A 74 -16.51 7.33 -0.65
C ARG A 74 -16.61 5.95 -1.29
N PRO A 75 -17.32 5.01 -0.65
CA PRO A 75 -17.51 3.70 -1.25
C PRO A 75 -18.38 3.87 -2.49
N ILE A 76 -17.92 3.30 -3.60
CA ILE A 76 -18.73 3.20 -4.81
C ILE A 76 -19.35 1.82 -4.86
N PHE A 77 -18.55 0.78 -4.57
CA PHE A 77 -18.98 -0.60 -4.71
C PHE A 77 -18.39 -1.53 -3.66
N LEU A 78 -19.20 -2.51 -3.26
CA LEU A 78 -18.82 -3.58 -2.34
C LEU A 78 -19.21 -4.92 -2.97
N LEU A 79 -18.24 -5.80 -3.19
CA LEU A 79 -18.44 -7.12 -3.76
C LEU A 79 -18.09 -8.20 -2.72
N ALA A 80 -19.04 -9.09 -2.42
CA ALA A 80 -18.79 -10.28 -1.59
C ALA A 80 -18.08 -11.36 -2.42
N ALA A 81 -16.77 -11.21 -2.57
CA ALA A 81 -15.92 -12.15 -3.27
C ALA A 81 -14.48 -12.09 -2.74
N LYS A 82 -13.73 -13.16 -2.97
CA LYS A 82 -12.28 -13.13 -2.79
C LYS A 82 -11.66 -12.26 -3.88
N GLU A 83 -10.68 -11.45 -3.49
CA GLU A 83 -9.86 -10.73 -4.45
C GLU A 83 -9.11 -11.70 -5.37
N ASN A 84 -9.44 -11.64 -6.66
CA ASN A 84 -8.72 -12.33 -7.71
C ASN A 84 -8.82 -11.58 -9.04
N GLU A 85 -7.95 -11.90 -10.00
CA GLU A 85 -7.87 -11.22 -11.31
C GLU A 85 -9.22 -11.23 -12.02
N ALA A 86 -9.92 -12.37 -12.03
CA ALA A 86 -11.21 -12.48 -12.70
C ALA A 86 -12.26 -11.54 -12.08
N ASN A 87 -12.30 -11.45 -10.75
CA ASN A 87 -13.22 -10.57 -10.04
C ASN A 87 -12.85 -9.10 -10.20
N ILE A 88 -11.57 -8.74 -10.19
CA ILE A 88 -11.09 -7.38 -10.44
C ILE A 88 -11.37 -6.99 -11.89
N LYS A 89 -11.06 -7.85 -12.86
CA LYS A 89 -11.30 -7.58 -14.27
C LYS A 89 -12.78 -7.37 -14.56
N ARG A 90 -13.64 -8.27 -14.06
CA ARG A 90 -15.09 -8.10 -14.14
C ARG A 90 -15.54 -6.75 -13.55
N PHE A 91 -14.95 -6.35 -12.43
CA PHE A 91 -15.23 -5.08 -11.79
C PHE A 91 -14.82 -3.87 -12.67
N MET A 92 -13.62 -3.88 -13.23
CA MET A 92 -13.12 -2.80 -14.09
C MET A 92 -13.91 -2.72 -15.41
N ASP A 93 -14.17 -3.88 -16.04
CA ASP A 93 -14.77 -3.96 -17.36
C ASP A 93 -16.28 -3.63 -17.33
N ASP A 94 -17.04 -4.22 -16.39
CA ASP A 94 -18.50 -4.12 -16.39
C ASP A 94 -19.01 -2.83 -15.74
N LEU A 95 -18.30 -2.32 -14.73
CA LEU A 95 -18.87 -1.37 -13.77
C LEU A 95 -18.31 0.03 -13.94
N ILE A 96 -16.98 0.16 -13.96
CA ILE A 96 -16.33 1.46 -14.12
C ILE A 96 -16.60 2.04 -15.51
N ASN A 97 -16.53 1.22 -16.55
CA ASN A 97 -16.77 1.70 -17.91
C ASN A 97 -18.24 2.14 -18.10
N THR A 98 -19.20 1.37 -17.56
CA THR A 98 -20.62 1.69 -17.65
C THR A 98 -20.96 3.00 -16.94
N ASP A 99 -20.49 3.18 -15.70
CA ASP A 99 -20.75 4.42 -14.95
C ASP A 99 -20.01 5.62 -15.55
N THR A 100 -18.80 5.42 -16.05
CA THR A 100 -18.04 6.46 -16.76
C THR A 100 -18.76 6.92 -18.02
N ASP A 101 -19.34 5.99 -18.78
CA ASP A 101 -20.10 6.32 -19.99
C ASP A 101 -21.42 7.01 -19.66
N LEU A 102 -22.08 6.64 -18.57
CA LEU A 102 -23.24 7.38 -18.04
C LEU A 102 -22.86 8.82 -17.66
N MET A 103 -21.77 9.01 -16.91
CA MET A 103 -21.27 10.35 -16.57
C MET A 103 -20.95 11.16 -17.82
N ARG A 104 -20.35 10.57 -18.85
CA ARG A 104 -20.13 11.26 -20.13
C ARG A 104 -21.43 11.68 -20.79
N SER A 105 -22.47 10.83 -20.75
CA SER A 105 -23.79 11.14 -21.29
C SER A 105 -24.49 12.30 -20.56
N GLU A 106 -24.18 12.51 -19.29
CA GLU A 106 -24.67 13.61 -18.46
C GLU A 106 -23.84 14.90 -18.59
N GLY A 107 -22.84 14.91 -19.48
CA GLY A 107 -22.04 16.09 -19.81
C GLY A 107 -20.74 16.24 -19.01
N PHE A 108 -20.32 15.22 -18.27
CA PHE A 108 -19.01 15.20 -17.63
C PHE A 108 -17.91 14.84 -18.63
N THR A 109 -16.80 15.55 -18.59
CA THR A 109 -15.62 15.27 -19.43
C THR A 109 -14.46 14.77 -18.57
N LEU A 110 -13.83 13.68 -19.01
CA LEU A 110 -12.61 13.16 -18.42
C LEU A 110 -11.42 14.08 -18.75
N GLY A 111 -10.58 14.35 -17.76
CA GLY A 111 -9.38 15.17 -17.93
C GLY A 111 -8.25 14.40 -18.64
N PRO A 112 -7.24 15.09 -19.19
CA PRO A 112 -6.16 14.47 -19.97
C PRO A 112 -5.24 13.52 -19.18
N ASP A 113 -5.27 13.56 -17.83
CA ASP A 113 -4.37 12.77 -16.97
C ASP A 113 -5.00 11.46 -16.42
N GLN A 114 -6.11 10.97 -16.99
CA GLN A 114 -6.83 9.82 -16.44
C GLN A 114 -6.34 8.46 -16.96
N HIS A 115 -5.37 7.90 -16.25
CA HIS A 115 -5.35 6.51 -15.78
C HIS A 115 -4.39 6.41 -14.58
N ILE A 116 -4.56 7.28 -13.59
CA ILE A 116 -3.88 7.06 -12.33
C ILE A 116 -4.84 6.30 -11.42
N THR A 117 -4.93 4.99 -11.68
CA THR A 117 -5.29 4.03 -10.64
C THR A 117 -4.18 4.09 -9.58
N ASP A 118 -4.23 5.11 -8.72
CA ASP A 118 -3.25 5.36 -7.66
C ASP A 118 -3.20 4.20 -6.65
N ALA A 119 -4.15 3.27 -6.73
CA ALA A 119 -4.10 1.99 -6.04
C ALA A 119 -4.93 0.92 -6.78
N ILE A 120 -4.44 0.40 -7.91
CA ILE A 120 -4.62 -1.03 -8.10
C ILE A 120 -3.62 -1.69 -7.15
N GLN A 121 -4.11 -1.99 -5.95
CA GLN A 121 -3.39 -2.71 -4.91
C GLN A 121 -3.37 -4.20 -5.30
N LEU A 122 -2.80 -4.52 -6.47
CA LEU A 122 -2.64 -5.90 -6.93
C LEU A 122 -1.64 -6.60 -6.01
N PHE A 123 -2.16 -7.50 -5.17
CA PHE A 123 -1.39 -8.34 -4.28
C PHE A 123 -0.36 -9.17 -5.06
N GLY A 124 0.78 -9.44 -4.42
CA GLY A 124 1.74 -10.45 -4.87
C GLY A 124 1.17 -11.88 -4.95
N GLU A 125 -0.09 -12.11 -4.58
CA GLU A 125 -0.80 -13.39 -4.76
C GLU A 125 -1.54 -13.50 -6.10
N LEU A 126 -1.69 -12.40 -6.86
CA LEU A 126 -2.23 -12.40 -8.22
C LEU A 126 -1.16 -12.31 -9.32
N GLU A 127 0.11 -12.34 -8.93
CA GLU A 127 1.27 -12.30 -9.84
C GLU A 127 1.45 -13.57 -10.69
N ASP A 128 0.64 -14.61 -10.48
CA ASP A 128 0.70 -15.86 -11.25
C ASP A 128 -0.25 -15.91 -12.45
N SER A 129 -1.12 -14.92 -12.64
CA SER A 129 -2.00 -14.87 -13.81
C SER A 129 -1.70 -13.64 -14.68
N HIS A 130 -1.08 -13.94 -15.81
CA HIS A 130 -0.69 -13.02 -16.85
C HIS A 130 -1.90 -12.21 -17.37
N SER A 131 -2.03 -10.90 -17.05
CA SER A 131 -2.44 -9.82 -17.99
C SER A 131 -2.98 -8.50 -17.36
N PHE A 132 -2.19 -7.75 -16.58
CA PHE A 132 -2.46 -6.30 -16.40
C PHE A 132 -1.23 -5.39 -16.55
N PHE A 133 -0.03 -5.90 -16.23
CA PHE A 133 1.24 -5.38 -16.76
C PHE A 133 2.10 -6.58 -17.12
N SER A 134 2.31 -6.83 -18.41
CA SER A 134 3.12 -7.97 -18.88
C SER A 134 4.60 -7.71 -18.63
N LEU A 135 5.06 -7.96 -17.41
CA LEU A 135 6.49 -7.97 -17.10
C LEU A 135 6.91 -9.40 -16.72
N PRO A 136 7.92 -9.98 -17.41
CA PRO A 136 8.43 -11.31 -17.10
C PRO A 136 9.05 -11.36 -15.69
N SER A 137 9.13 -12.58 -15.14
CA SER A 137 9.47 -12.85 -13.74
C SER A 137 10.83 -12.31 -13.24
N ASN A 138 11.70 -11.97 -14.17
CA ASN A 138 13.03 -11.38 -13.94
C ASN A 138 13.01 -9.83 -13.91
N GLN A 139 11.87 -9.19 -14.17
CA GLN A 139 11.64 -7.75 -14.07
C GLN A 139 10.71 -7.37 -12.90
N ARG A 140 10.44 -8.31 -11.98
CA ARG A 140 9.47 -8.23 -10.85
C ARG A 140 9.67 -7.09 -9.84
N CYS A 141 10.74 -6.31 -9.95
CA CYS A 141 10.96 -5.13 -9.10
C CYS A 141 10.87 -3.81 -9.87
N ASN A 142 10.60 -3.84 -11.19
CA ASN A 142 10.75 -2.67 -12.06
C ASN A 142 12.11 -1.95 -11.88
N ILE A 143 13.16 -2.72 -11.53
CA ILE A 143 14.54 -2.24 -11.63
C ILE A 143 14.88 -2.30 -13.11
N THR A 144 14.49 -1.27 -13.85
CA THR A 144 14.87 -1.11 -15.25
C THR A 144 16.35 -0.79 -15.34
N HIS A 145 17.03 -1.27 -16.38
CA HIS A 145 18.42 -0.91 -16.65
C HIS A 145 18.59 0.58 -16.98
N GLU A 146 17.50 1.24 -17.35
CA GLU A 146 17.44 2.67 -17.64
C GLU A 146 16.71 3.39 -16.50
N PRO A 147 17.22 4.55 -16.02
CA PRO A 147 16.51 5.38 -15.06
C PRO A 147 15.10 5.65 -15.57
N THR A 148 14.07 5.32 -14.79
CA THR A 148 12.68 5.59 -15.15
C THR A 148 12.54 7.09 -15.30
N SER A 149 12.47 7.58 -16.55
CA SER A 149 12.88 8.94 -16.88
C SER A 149 11.96 10.05 -16.36
N THR A 150 10.81 9.73 -15.77
CA THR A 150 9.87 10.73 -15.27
C THR A 150 8.73 10.05 -14.52
N ILE A 151 8.53 10.42 -13.24
CA ILE A 151 7.27 10.40 -12.46
C ILE A 151 6.51 9.06 -12.26
N ASN A 152 6.79 8.03 -13.05
CA ASN A 152 6.27 6.67 -12.86
C ASN A 152 7.05 5.93 -11.76
N ILE A 153 7.25 6.58 -10.61
CA ILE A 153 7.38 5.83 -9.37
C ILE A 153 6.05 5.08 -9.29
N LEU A 154 6.06 3.76 -9.51
CA LEU A 154 4.89 2.90 -9.27
C LEU A 154 4.20 3.42 -8.01
N PRO A 155 2.87 3.62 -8.01
CA PRO A 155 2.17 4.13 -6.85
C PRO A 155 2.38 3.16 -5.68
N ALA A 156 3.41 3.45 -4.88
CA ALA A 156 3.86 2.58 -3.82
C ALA A 156 2.94 2.85 -2.65
N SER A 157 1.98 1.95 -2.42
CA SER A 157 1.10 2.03 -1.26
C SER A 157 1.97 2.15 -0.01
N PRO A 158 1.91 3.28 0.73
CA PRO A 158 2.78 3.48 1.88
C PRO A 158 2.63 2.36 2.90
N LEU A 159 1.39 1.88 3.11
CA LEU A 159 1.10 0.76 3.99
C LEU A 159 1.88 -0.50 3.57
N HIS A 160 1.84 -0.85 2.29
CA HIS A 160 2.51 -2.05 1.78
C HIS A 160 4.02 -1.90 1.68
N SER A 161 4.54 -0.72 1.35
CA SER A 161 5.97 -0.45 1.45
C SER A 161 6.47 -0.71 2.87
N TYR A 162 5.76 -0.20 3.89
CA TYR A 162 6.10 -0.47 5.29
C TYR A 162 6.04 -1.97 5.62
N THR A 163 4.92 -2.65 5.34
CA THR A 163 4.76 -4.06 5.73
C THR A 163 5.66 -5.01 4.95
N GLY A 164 5.88 -4.74 3.66
CA GLY A 164 6.73 -5.54 2.77
C GLY A 164 8.21 -5.43 3.15
N ILE A 165 8.72 -4.21 3.31
CA ILE A 165 10.09 -3.97 3.78
C ILE A 165 10.29 -4.54 5.19
N PHE A 166 9.31 -4.37 6.08
CA PHE A 166 9.39 -4.92 7.43
C PHE A 166 9.48 -6.44 7.43
N ARG A 167 8.65 -7.13 6.64
CA ARG A 167 8.68 -8.59 6.48
C ARG A 167 10.02 -9.07 5.93
N TRP A 168 10.51 -8.42 4.87
CA TRP A 168 11.81 -8.77 4.29
C TRP A 168 12.96 -8.56 5.28
N PHE A 169 12.96 -7.44 6.00
CA PHE A 169 13.97 -7.13 6.99
C PHE A 169 13.97 -8.15 8.14
N ASN A 170 12.81 -8.55 8.65
CA ASN A 170 12.67 -9.64 9.62
C ASN A 170 13.24 -10.97 9.09
N LEU A 171 12.92 -11.34 7.84
CA LEU A 171 13.46 -12.56 7.24
C LEU A 171 14.99 -12.53 7.17
N LEU A 172 15.57 -11.40 6.76
CA LEU A 172 17.03 -11.21 6.76
C LEU A 172 17.62 -11.45 8.16
N ILE A 173 17.00 -10.91 9.20
CA ILE A 173 17.43 -11.09 10.60
C ILE A 173 17.39 -12.56 11.00
N TYR A 174 16.33 -13.30 10.65
CA TYR A 174 16.21 -14.73 10.98
C TYR A 174 17.29 -15.55 10.29
N HIS A 175 17.59 -15.24 9.03
CA HIS A 175 18.67 -15.85 8.28
C HIS A 175 20.04 -15.61 8.94
N LEU A 176 20.33 -14.37 9.33
CA LEU A 176 21.57 -14.00 9.99
C LEU A 176 21.72 -14.64 11.38
N ASN A 177 20.66 -14.64 12.19
CA ASN A 177 20.68 -15.24 13.53
C ASN A 177 20.94 -16.77 13.50
N CYS A 178 20.50 -17.49 12.46
CA CYS A 178 20.75 -18.93 12.33
C CYS A 178 21.93 -19.29 11.41
N GLY A 179 22.68 -18.31 10.91
CA GLY A 179 23.82 -18.52 10.01
C GLY A 179 23.44 -19.13 8.64
N LYS A 180 22.16 -19.10 8.24
CA LYS A 180 21.70 -19.64 6.96
C LYS A 180 21.70 -18.55 5.89
N ARG A 181 22.68 -18.58 4.99
CA ARG A 181 22.82 -17.59 3.90
C ARG A 181 21.98 -17.90 2.65
N THR A 182 21.36 -19.07 2.57
CA THR A 182 20.46 -19.45 1.47
C THR A 182 19.02 -19.13 1.80
N TRP A 183 18.33 -18.41 0.91
CA TRP A 183 16.93 -18.02 1.09
C TRP A 183 16.00 -19.24 0.96
N SER A 184 15.53 -19.76 2.09
CA SER A 184 14.65 -20.94 2.14
C SER A 184 13.66 -20.81 3.29
N PRO A 185 12.41 -20.39 3.02
CA PRO A 185 11.42 -20.14 4.08
C PRO A 185 10.97 -21.41 4.82
N THR A 186 11.32 -22.60 4.32
CA THR A 186 10.90 -23.89 4.88
C THR A 186 11.89 -24.49 5.87
N SER A 187 13.08 -23.91 6.03
CA SER A 187 14.11 -24.44 6.92
C SER A 187 13.65 -24.45 8.38
N LEU A 188 13.83 -25.58 9.07
CA LEU A 188 13.56 -25.68 10.50
C LEU A 188 14.40 -24.67 11.31
N ALA A 189 15.65 -24.43 10.92
CA ALA A 189 16.52 -23.47 11.59
C ALA A 189 15.96 -22.04 11.54
N ILE A 190 15.39 -21.64 10.42
CA ILE A 190 14.77 -20.31 10.24
C ILE A 190 13.48 -20.22 11.05
N LYS A 191 12.67 -21.28 11.10
CA LYS A 191 11.47 -21.32 11.96
C LYS A 191 11.83 -21.18 13.45
N ILE A 192 12.87 -21.86 13.90
CA ILE A 192 13.37 -21.75 15.29
C ILE A 192 13.88 -20.32 15.55
N SER A 193 14.67 -19.75 14.63
CA SER A 193 15.15 -18.38 14.74
C SER A 193 14.01 -17.36 14.78
N MET A 194 13.01 -17.50 13.91
CA MET A 194 11.83 -16.65 13.90
C MET A 194 11.10 -16.66 15.24
N ILE A 195 10.90 -17.83 15.85
CA ILE A 195 10.26 -17.94 17.18
C ILE A 195 11.11 -17.23 18.25
N PHE A 196 12.43 -17.48 18.25
CA PHE A 196 13.35 -16.88 19.22
C PHE A 196 13.37 -15.35 19.12
N VAL A 197 13.62 -14.82 17.92
CA VAL A 197 13.73 -13.37 17.68
C VAL A 197 12.41 -12.68 17.96
N ARG A 198 11.28 -13.27 17.55
CA ARG A 198 9.94 -12.74 17.87
C ARG A 198 9.70 -12.63 19.37
N ASN A 199 9.97 -13.68 20.13
CA ASN A 199 9.74 -13.69 21.56
C ASN A 199 10.62 -12.64 22.27
N LEU A 200 11.87 -12.50 21.83
CA LEU A 200 12.77 -11.47 22.35
C LEU A 200 12.27 -10.06 22.05
N ILE A 201 11.80 -9.80 20.82
CA ILE A 201 11.24 -8.50 20.44
C ILE A 201 9.99 -8.19 21.25
N GLU A 202 9.10 -9.17 21.45
CA GLU A 202 7.92 -8.98 22.29
C GLU A 202 8.30 -8.68 23.75
N GLU A 203 9.28 -9.40 24.31
CA GLU A 203 9.77 -9.16 25.68
C GLU A 203 10.40 -7.76 25.84
N LYS A 204 11.28 -7.36 24.92
CA LYS A 204 12.07 -6.12 25.05
C LYS A 204 11.31 -4.86 24.62
N THR A 205 10.36 -5.00 23.69
CA THR A 205 9.69 -3.86 23.08
C THR A 205 8.17 -3.90 23.26
N GLY A 206 7.58 -5.02 23.64
CA GLY A 206 6.13 -5.21 23.63
C GLY A 206 5.53 -5.27 22.21
N MET A 207 6.35 -5.40 21.16
CA MET A 207 5.87 -5.53 19.79
C MET A 207 5.63 -6.99 19.44
N ARG A 208 4.41 -7.30 19.00
CA ARG A 208 4.07 -8.60 18.40
C ARG A 208 4.36 -8.56 16.92
N ILE A 209 5.20 -9.47 16.43
CA ILE A 209 5.60 -9.57 15.02
C ILE A 209 5.42 -11.02 14.54
N ASP A 210 5.08 -11.21 13.27
CA ASP A 210 5.00 -12.51 12.58
C ASP A 210 4.21 -13.59 13.37
N GLN A 211 3.19 -13.18 14.12
CA GLN A 211 2.22 -14.08 14.75
C GLN A 211 0.99 -14.17 13.85
N PRO A 212 0.51 -15.38 13.52
CA PRO A 212 -0.74 -15.51 12.79
C PRO A 212 -1.90 -15.00 13.63
N ASN A 213 -2.80 -14.22 13.03
CA ASN A 213 -4.04 -13.81 13.68
C ASN A 213 -5.14 -14.85 13.40
N ALA A 214 -6.08 -15.01 14.34
CA ALA A 214 -7.20 -15.94 14.19
C ALA A 214 -8.09 -15.63 12.96
N SER A 215 -8.15 -14.35 12.59
CA SER A 215 -8.89 -13.82 11.45
C SER A 215 -7.99 -13.63 10.21
N GLY A 216 -6.98 -14.46 10.01
CA GLY A 216 -6.06 -14.34 8.88
C GLY A 216 -5.05 -13.18 8.99
N GLY A 217 -3.99 -13.24 8.18
CA GLY A 217 -2.89 -12.28 8.22
C GLY A 217 -1.92 -12.49 9.40
N THR A 218 -1.10 -11.48 9.68
CA THR A 218 -0.08 -11.52 10.74
C THR A 218 -0.14 -10.29 11.65
N SER A 219 0.48 -10.38 12.82
CA SER A 219 0.66 -9.24 13.73
C SER A 219 1.56 -8.13 13.18
N SER A 220 2.25 -8.36 12.07
CA SER A 220 3.12 -7.40 11.36
C SER A 220 2.32 -6.34 10.57
N THR A 221 1.45 -5.60 11.28
CA THR A 221 0.62 -4.53 10.71
C THR A 221 1.43 -3.29 10.34
N GLY A 222 0.82 -2.36 9.59
CA GLY A 222 1.44 -1.07 9.25
C GLY A 222 1.89 -0.27 10.48
N SER A 223 1.11 -0.28 11.57
CA SER A 223 1.49 0.40 12.82
C SER A 223 2.72 -0.23 13.47
N VAL A 224 2.82 -1.57 13.45
CA VAL A 224 3.99 -2.29 13.98
C VAL A 224 5.22 -2.00 13.11
N ALA A 225 5.09 -2.03 11.78
CA ALA A 225 6.17 -1.69 10.86
C ALA A 225 6.65 -0.24 11.04
N ARG A 226 5.74 0.73 11.14
CA ARG A 226 6.09 2.15 11.40
C ARG A 226 6.84 2.31 12.72
N ARG A 227 6.42 1.60 13.76
CA ARG A 227 7.10 1.58 15.05
C ARG A 227 8.48 0.91 14.97
N ALA A 228 8.65 -0.12 14.15
CA ALA A 228 9.95 -0.76 13.95
C ALA A 228 10.97 0.18 13.28
N PHE A 229 10.51 1.01 12.34
CA PHE A 229 11.34 1.98 11.61
C PHE A 229 11.32 3.40 12.20
N SER A 230 10.78 3.61 13.40
CA SER A 230 10.87 4.92 14.07
C SER A 230 12.29 5.16 14.61
N CYS A 231 12.70 6.42 14.69
CA CYS A 231 14.02 6.80 15.25
C CYS A 231 14.16 6.38 16.71
N ASP A 232 13.06 6.42 17.47
CA ASP A 232 13.07 6.09 18.91
C ASP A 232 12.77 4.60 19.16
N SER A 233 12.90 3.76 18.13
CA SER A 233 12.53 2.35 18.24
C SER A 233 13.63 1.53 18.93
N LYS A 234 13.28 0.86 20.02
CA LYS A 234 14.10 -0.21 20.61
C LYS A 234 14.18 -1.47 19.74
N TYR A 235 13.43 -1.53 18.64
CA TYR A 235 13.41 -2.67 17.74
C TYR A 235 14.80 -2.97 17.17
N ILE A 236 15.52 -1.95 16.66
CA ILE A 236 16.83 -2.18 16.04
C ILE A 236 17.86 -2.64 17.06
N GLU A 237 17.87 -2.09 18.27
CA GLU A 237 18.74 -2.54 19.37
C GLU A 237 18.50 -4.01 19.70
N CYS A 238 17.23 -4.42 19.77
CA CYS A 238 16.84 -5.81 20.02
C CYS A 238 17.33 -6.74 18.90
N VAL A 239 17.15 -6.34 17.64
CA VAL A 239 17.62 -7.10 16.47
C VAL A 239 19.15 -7.22 16.45
N LEU A 240 19.86 -6.14 16.76
CA LEU A 240 21.32 -6.16 16.79
C LEU A 240 21.89 -7.04 17.92
N SER A 241 21.09 -7.40 18.91
CA SER A 241 21.50 -8.30 19.99
C SER A 241 21.53 -9.78 19.59
N VAL A 242 20.85 -10.15 18.49
CA VAL A 242 20.71 -11.55 18.04
C VAL A 242 21.55 -11.91 16.80
N VAL A 243 22.29 -10.94 16.26
CA VAL A 243 23.14 -11.12 15.08
C VAL A 243 24.62 -11.02 15.44
N GLU A 244 25.47 -11.67 14.66
CA GLU A 244 26.91 -11.62 14.81
C GLU A 244 27.45 -10.18 14.67
N THR A 245 28.52 -9.87 15.40
CA THR A 245 29.11 -8.52 15.47
C THR A 245 29.46 -7.95 14.11
N GLU A 246 29.93 -8.79 13.18
CA GLU A 246 30.30 -8.38 11.82
C GLU A 246 29.12 -7.81 10.99
N HIS A 247 27.88 -8.12 11.35
CA HIS A 247 26.70 -7.66 10.61
C HIS A 247 26.02 -6.43 11.24
N LYS A 248 26.39 -6.06 12.47
CA LYS A 248 25.65 -5.06 13.24
C LYS A 248 25.66 -3.67 12.61
N GLU A 249 26.82 -3.21 12.17
CA GLU A 249 26.96 -1.90 11.54
C GLU A 249 26.15 -1.82 10.24
N THR A 250 26.30 -2.83 9.38
CA THR A 250 25.58 -2.90 8.10
C THR A 250 24.07 -2.93 8.29
N LEU A 251 23.55 -3.73 9.24
CA LEU A 251 22.12 -3.79 9.54
C LEU A 251 21.59 -2.47 10.10
N SER A 252 22.37 -1.78 10.95
CA SER A 252 21.98 -0.48 11.49
C SER A 252 21.87 0.59 10.40
N LYS A 253 22.85 0.64 9.48
CA LYS A 253 22.80 1.54 8.31
C LYS A 253 21.63 1.21 7.39
N LEU A 254 21.44 -0.07 7.08
CA LEU A 254 20.32 -0.53 6.26
C LEU A 254 18.97 -0.15 6.87
N HIS A 255 18.76 -0.37 8.17
CA HIS A 255 17.54 0.05 8.87
C HIS A 255 17.31 1.56 8.77
N THR A 256 18.37 2.36 8.92
CA THR A 256 18.32 3.81 8.82
C THR A 256 17.92 4.27 7.42
N HIS A 257 18.55 3.72 6.38
CA HIS A 257 18.25 4.06 4.99
C HIS A 257 16.81 3.67 4.62
N LEU A 258 16.38 2.46 5.00
CA LEU A 258 14.99 2.03 4.78
C LEU A 258 13.98 2.91 5.51
N SER A 259 14.29 3.35 6.74
CA SER A 259 13.46 4.30 7.48
C SER A 259 13.31 5.63 6.74
N ALA A 260 14.40 6.16 6.17
CA ALA A 260 14.38 7.38 5.39
C ALA A 260 13.52 7.22 4.12
N ILE A 261 13.74 6.17 3.35
CA ILE A 261 12.98 5.84 2.13
C ILE A 261 11.48 5.72 2.46
N LEU A 262 11.13 4.98 3.51
CA LEU A 262 9.74 4.77 3.92
C LEU A 262 9.04 6.07 4.35
N ARG A 263 9.75 6.97 5.03
CA ARG A 263 9.21 8.29 5.41
C ARG A 263 8.97 9.17 4.19
N ILE A 264 9.83 9.06 3.18
CA ILE A 264 9.71 9.78 1.91
C ILE A 264 8.50 9.27 1.13
N ILE A 265 8.34 7.95 0.98
CA ILE A 265 7.16 7.34 0.34
C ILE A 265 5.86 7.75 1.05
N ASN A 266 5.89 7.86 2.39
CA ASN A 266 4.73 8.24 3.18
C ASN A 266 4.57 9.77 3.35
N SER A 267 5.39 10.58 2.70
CA SER A 267 5.32 12.05 2.78
C SER A 267 4.33 12.61 1.77
N ASP A 268 3.63 13.68 2.16
CA ASP A 268 2.81 14.52 1.30
C ASP A 268 3.59 15.69 0.67
N ARG A 269 4.91 15.74 0.89
CA ARG A 269 5.79 16.80 0.42
C ARG A 269 6.35 16.48 -0.96
N ILE A 270 6.60 17.53 -1.74
CA ILE A 270 7.36 17.42 -2.98
C ILE A 270 8.79 17.02 -2.61
N ILE A 271 9.25 15.89 -3.14
CA ILE A 271 10.57 15.33 -2.88
C ILE A 271 11.55 15.94 -3.89
N ASN A 272 12.68 16.46 -3.41
CA ASN A 272 13.78 16.84 -4.29
C ASN A 272 14.54 15.56 -4.68
N THR A 273 14.34 15.11 -5.92
CA THR A 273 14.94 13.89 -6.45
C THR A 273 16.45 13.99 -6.65
N GLU A 274 17.01 15.19 -6.84
CA GLU A 274 18.46 15.39 -7.02
C GLU A 274 19.23 15.07 -5.74
N VAL A 275 18.66 15.41 -4.58
CA VAL A 275 19.26 15.13 -3.26
C VAL A 275 19.08 13.65 -2.86
N PHE A 276 18.07 12.99 -3.41
CA PHE A 276 17.73 11.61 -3.05
C PHE A 276 18.58 10.56 -3.79
N GLY A 277 19.11 10.87 -4.97
CA GLY A 277 19.95 9.95 -5.74
C GLY A 277 21.26 9.53 -5.06
N ASP A 278 21.70 10.29 -4.05
CA ASP A 278 22.98 10.09 -3.35
C ASP A 278 22.86 9.30 -2.00
N LEU A 279 21.65 8.86 -1.61
CA LEU A 279 21.37 8.07 -0.38
C LEU A 279 21.44 6.56 -0.61
#